data_AF-A0A2N6AGM3-F1
#
_entry.id   AF-A0A2N6AGM3-F1
#
_cell.length_a   1.000
_cell.length_b   1.000
_cell.length_c   1.000
_cell.angle_alpha   90.00
_cell.angle_beta   90.00
_cell.angle_gamma   90.00
#
_symmetry.space_group_name_H-M   'P 1'
#
loop_
_entity.id
_entity.type
_entity.pdbx_description
1 polymer ?
#
loop_
_entity_poly.entity_id
_entity_poly.type
_entity_poly.pdbx_seq_one_letter_code
_entity_poly.pdbx_strand_id
1 'polypeptide(L)'
;MKVAALFAAILTARILPEMGWKAADRGMAIFGYPQFGFYWDVVHHVVQMLLAVLFMALPIWDKTFYDWGFNNEKKELNKEIVLRFFFGFIVFFTIGKTVYLYLMGWPPALDYNPETTSLWQLIVFRMTMPGLSEEILFRALVMGILLKAWNGFFYIGKVRIHYAGILSALIFVMAHVGFKIFPFEIMYYNIGQ
;
A
#
# COMPACT_ATOMS: atom_id res chain seq x y z
N MET A 1 -16.77 -20.20 -2.14
CA MET A 1 -15.88 -19.59 -1.13
C MET A 1 -14.74 -18.76 -1.73
N LYS A 2 -13.96 -19.26 -2.71
CA LYS A 2 -12.82 -18.51 -3.32
C LYS A 2 -13.18 -17.13 -3.88
N VAL A 3 -14.25 -17.05 -4.67
CA VAL A 3 -14.73 -15.78 -5.28
C VAL A 3 -15.16 -14.79 -4.20
N ALA A 4 -15.90 -15.24 -3.19
CA ALA A 4 -16.33 -14.39 -2.08
C ALA A 4 -15.14 -13.85 -1.26
N ALA A 5 -14.13 -14.68 -0.97
CA ALA A 5 -12.92 -14.24 -0.29
C ALA A 5 -12.11 -13.24 -1.13
N LEU A 6 -12.00 -13.46 -2.44
CA LEU A 6 -11.34 -12.53 -3.35
C LEU A 6 -12.10 -11.20 -3.43
N PHE A 7 -13.42 -11.24 -3.55
CA PHE A 7 -14.26 -10.04 -3.55
C PHE A 7 -14.13 -9.27 -2.24
N ALA A 8 -14.18 -9.95 -1.09
CA ALA A 8 -13.98 -9.32 0.21
C ALA A 8 -12.61 -8.65 0.32
N ALA A 9 -11.55 -9.34 -0.13
CA ALA A 9 -10.18 -8.81 -0.11
C ALA A 9 -10.02 -7.56 -0.98
N ILE A 10 -10.59 -7.56 -2.19
CA ILE A 10 -10.61 -6.39 -3.09
C ILE A 10 -11.42 -5.25 -2.46
N LEU A 11 -12.59 -5.56 -1.91
CA LEU A 11 -13.46 -4.57 -1.29
C LEU A 11 -12.78 -3.89 -0.11
N THR A 12 -12.12 -4.64 0.77
CA THR A 12 -11.35 -4.08 1.89
C THR A 12 -10.17 -3.24 1.41
N ALA A 13 -9.44 -3.72 0.40
CA ALA A 13 -8.32 -2.98 -0.20
C ALA A 13 -8.76 -1.68 -0.90
N ARG A 14 -10.03 -1.56 -1.31
CA ARG A 14 -10.58 -0.35 -1.91
C ARG A 14 -11.19 0.61 -0.89
N ILE A 15 -12.00 0.08 0.04
CA ILE A 15 -12.80 0.89 0.97
C ILE A 15 -11.94 1.49 2.07
N LEU A 16 -11.03 0.74 2.68
CA LEU A 16 -10.29 1.24 3.85
C LEU A 16 -9.36 2.42 3.48
N PRO A 17 -8.60 2.37 2.37
CA PRO A 17 -7.85 3.53 1.89
C PRO A 17 -8.75 4.72 1.52
N GLU A 18 -9.90 4.47 0.87
CA GLU A 18 -10.86 5.52 0.50
C GLU A 18 -11.41 6.26 1.74
N MET A 19 -11.67 5.52 2.81
CA MET A 19 -12.09 6.12 4.08
C MET A 19 -10.96 6.96 4.69
N GLY A 20 -9.71 6.47 4.62
CA GLY A 20 -8.52 7.24 5.01
C GLY A 20 -8.38 8.53 4.20
N TRP A 21 -8.57 8.45 2.89
CA TRP A 21 -8.56 9.60 1.98
C TRP A 21 -9.61 10.64 2.37
N LYS A 22 -10.88 10.23 2.49
CA LYS A 22 -11.97 11.13 2.86
C LYS A 22 -11.78 11.75 4.24
N ALA A 23 -11.22 10.99 5.19
CA ALA A 23 -10.90 11.50 6.52
C ALA A 23 -9.78 12.54 6.45
N ALA A 24 -8.74 12.31 5.64
CA ALA A 24 -7.66 13.27 5.41
C ALA A 24 -8.18 14.54 4.74
N ASP A 25 -8.99 14.45 3.68
CA ASP A 25 -9.59 15.60 3.00
C ASP A 25 -10.41 16.47 3.96
N ARG A 26 -11.28 15.84 4.77
CA ARG A 26 -12.08 16.53 5.77
C ARG A 26 -11.22 17.15 6.87
N GLY A 27 -10.22 16.43 7.36
CA GLY A 27 -9.30 16.91 8.39
C GLY A 27 -8.55 18.16 7.91
N MET A 28 -7.98 18.11 6.71
CA MET A 28 -7.25 19.25 6.14
C MET A 28 -8.16 20.46 5.95
N ALA A 29 -9.39 20.26 5.50
CA ALA A 29 -10.38 21.33 5.36
C ALA A 29 -10.76 21.99 6.70
N ILE A 30 -10.89 21.21 7.79
CA ILE A 30 -11.22 21.72 9.12
C ILE A 30 -10.07 22.55 9.72
N PHE A 31 -8.84 22.08 9.55
CA PHE A 31 -7.66 22.69 10.18
C PHE A 31 -6.92 23.68 9.28
N GLY A 32 -7.38 23.91 8.04
CA GLY A 32 -6.77 24.86 7.11
C GLY A 32 -5.40 24.41 6.58
N TYR A 33 -5.15 23.11 6.50
CA TYR A 33 -3.92 22.55 5.94
C TYR A 33 -4.07 22.25 4.44
N PRO A 34 -2.97 22.26 3.66
CA PRO A 34 -3.01 21.90 2.25
C PRO A 34 -3.38 20.42 2.05
N GLN A 35 -4.21 20.16 1.04
CA GLN A 35 -4.44 18.79 0.56
C GLN A 35 -3.17 18.23 -0.08
N PHE A 36 -2.94 16.92 0.04
CA PHE A 36 -1.75 16.22 -0.47
C PHE A 36 -0.41 16.71 0.12
N GLY A 37 -0.43 17.37 1.28
CA GLY A 37 0.76 17.70 2.06
C GLY A 37 1.08 16.63 3.12
N PHE A 38 2.19 16.82 3.85
CA PHE A 38 2.64 15.89 4.91
C PHE A 38 1.55 15.48 5.91
N TYR A 39 0.77 16.45 6.41
CA TYR A 39 -0.29 16.15 7.37
C TYR A 39 -1.44 15.34 6.75
N TRP A 40 -1.77 15.59 5.48
CA TRP A 40 -2.75 14.82 4.74
C TRP A 40 -2.28 13.37 4.62
N ASP A 41 -1.02 13.16 4.23
CA ASP A 41 -0.41 11.84 4.08
C ASP A 41 -0.43 11.06 5.41
N VAL A 42 -0.05 11.72 6.52
CA VAL A 42 -0.10 11.12 7.86
C VAL A 42 -1.52 10.70 8.23
N VAL A 43 -2.49 11.60 8.10
CA VAL A 43 -3.89 11.30 8.47
C VAL A 43 -4.44 10.16 7.61
N HIS A 44 -4.21 10.19 6.30
CA HIS A 44 -4.64 9.14 5.38
C HIS A 44 -4.16 7.76 5.84
N HIS A 45 -2.85 7.62 6.08
CA HIS A 45 -2.24 6.33 6.44
C HIS A 45 -2.59 5.88 7.85
N VAL A 46 -2.68 6.80 8.82
CA VAL A 46 -3.10 6.47 10.19
C VAL A 46 -4.54 5.97 10.21
N VAL A 47 -5.46 6.67 9.54
CA VAL A 47 -6.87 6.26 9.48
C VAL A 47 -7.00 4.92 8.76
N GLN A 48 -6.33 4.74 7.61
CA GLN A 48 -6.30 3.46 6.90
C GLN A 48 -5.83 2.31 7.81
N MET A 49 -4.72 2.51 8.51
CA MET A 49 -4.13 1.51 9.41
C MET A 49 -5.08 1.16 10.55
N LEU A 50 -5.65 2.17 11.21
CA LEU A 50 -6.60 1.96 12.31
C LEU A 50 -7.85 1.23 11.84
N LEU A 51 -8.41 1.60 10.68
CA LEU A 51 -9.57 0.91 10.13
C LEU A 51 -9.27 -0.54 9.77
N ALA A 52 -8.07 -0.84 9.25
CA ALA A 52 -7.65 -2.22 8.99
C ALA A 52 -7.56 -3.04 10.30
N VAL A 53 -6.97 -2.46 11.35
CA VAL A 53 -6.89 -3.11 12.68
C VAL A 53 -8.28 -3.34 13.28
N LEU A 54 -9.16 -2.34 13.24
CA LEU A 54 -10.53 -2.46 13.73
C LEU A 54 -11.32 -3.52 12.96
N PHE A 55 -11.13 -3.61 11.64
CA PHE A 55 -11.78 -4.61 10.82
C PHE A 55 -11.29 -6.03 11.12
N MET A 56 -9.99 -6.20 11.40
CA MET A 56 -9.41 -7.48 11.85
C MET A 56 -9.93 -7.91 13.23
N ALA A 57 -10.28 -6.95 14.09
CA ALA A 57 -10.82 -7.21 15.43
C ALA A 57 -12.29 -7.68 15.43
N LEU A 58 -12.98 -7.66 14.29
CA LEU A 58 -14.38 -8.08 14.21
C LEU A 58 -14.52 -9.59 14.53
N PRO A 59 -15.52 -9.99 15.33
CA PRO A 59 -15.69 -11.38 15.75
C PRO A 59 -16.05 -12.35 14.61
N ILE A 60 -16.46 -11.83 13.45
CA ILE A 60 -16.78 -12.62 12.25
C ILE A 60 -15.59 -13.43 11.71
N TRP A 61 -14.36 -13.06 12.08
CA TRP A 61 -13.16 -13.69 11.58
C TRP A 61 -12.75 -14.95 12.33
N ASP A 62 -13.18 -15.09 13.59
CA ASP A 62 -12.72 -16.15 14.51
C ASP A 62 -11.18 -16.28 14.50
N LYS A 63 -10.49 -15.14 14.57
CA LYS A 63 -9.03 -15.00 14.52
C LYS A 63 -8.57 -14.02 15.57
N THR A 64 -7.46 -14.34 16.21
CA THR A 64 -6.74 -13.40 17.07
C THR A 64 -5.78 -12.54 16.24
N PHE A 65 -5.28 -11.44 16.80
CA PHE A 65 -4.21 -10.68 16.15
C PHE A 65 -2.96 -11.53 15.85
N TYR A 66 -2.71 -12.55 16.67
CA TYR A 66 -1.61 -13.50 16.42
C TYR A 66 -1.77 -14.22 15.08
N ASP A 67 -3.00 -14.64 14.75
CA ASP A 67 -3.36 -15.33 13.49
C ASP A 67 -3.32 -14.40 12.27
N TRP A 68 -3.50 -13.10 12.50
CA TRP A 68 -3.32 -12.05 11.49
C TRP A 68 -1.84 -11.69 11.24
N GLY A 69 -0.91 -12.29 12.00
CA GLY A 69 0.53 -12.09 11.84
C GLY A 69 1.16 -11.10 12.83
N PHE A 70 0.41 -10.60 13.82
CA PHE A 70 0.97 -9.81 14.92
C PHE A 70 1.62 -10.73 15.96
N ASN A 71 2.71 -11.39 15.56
CA ASN A 71 3.45 -12.33 16.38
C ASN A 71 4.96 -12.21 16.17
N ASN A 72 5.72 -12.86 17.05
CA ASN A 72 7.18 -12.80 17.08
C ASN A 72 7.85 -14.16 16.80
N GLU A 73 7.14 -15.14 16.22
CA GLU A 73 7.65 -16.51 16.04
C GLU A 73 8.96 -16.58 15.26
N LYS A 74 9.12 -15.69 14.28
CA LYS A 74 10.28 -15.65 13.38
C LYS A 74 11.05 -14.34 13.44
N LYS A 75 11.15 -13.75 14.64
CA LYS A 75 11.76 -12.42 14.84
C LYS A 75 13.13 -12.24 14.17
N GLU A 76 14.02 -13.23 14.25
CA GLU A 76 15.38 -13.13 13.71
C GLU A 76 15.36 -13.15 12.17
N LEU A 77 14.56 -14.05 11.59
CA LEU A 77 14.37 -14.11 10.13
C LEU A 77 13.68 -12.85 9.61
N ASN A 78 12.64 -12.36 10.30
CA ASN A 78 11.93 -11.14 9.92
C ASN A 78 12.87 -9.93 9.97
N LYS A 79 13.68 -9.82 11.02
CA LYS A 79 14.71 -8.79 11.14
C LYS A 79 15.71 -8.87 10.01
N GLU A 80 16.20 -10.07 9.68
CA GLU A 80 17.12 -10.27 8.57
C GLU A 80 16.51 -9.86 7.22
N ILE A 81 15.26 -10.26 6.95
CA ILE A 81 14.55 -9.89 5.72
C ILE A 81 14.37 -8.37 5.64
N VAL A 82 13.91 -7.73 6.72
CA VAL A 82 13.71 -6.27 6.78
C VAL A 82 15.02 -5.54 6.54
N LEU A 83 16.13 -5.95 7.17
CA LEU A 83 17.43 -5.33 6.98
C LEU A 83 17.95 -5.52 5.55
N ARG A 84 17.85 -6.73 4.99
CA ARG A 84 18.25 -7.01 3.60
C ARG A 84 17.45 -6.17 2.62
N PHE A 85 16.13 -6.06 2.82
CA PHE A 85 15.27 -5.22 2.02
C PHE A 85 15.63 -3.73 2.18
N PHE A 86 15.82 -3.25 3.40
CA PHE A 86 16.15 -1.86 3.69
C PHE A 86 17.45 -1.43 3.01
N PHE A 87 18.54 -2.18 3.21
CA PHE A 87 19.82 -1.87 2.57
C PHE A 87 19.77 -2.06 1.06
N GLY A 88 19.12 -3.12 0.57
CA GLY A 88 18.92 -3.35 -0.85
C GLY A 88 18.15 -2.21 -1.51
N PHE A 89 17.09 -1.73 -0.87
CA PHE A 89 16.27 -0.61 -1.34
C PHE A 89 17.07 0.69 -1.37
N ILE A 90 17.81 1.03 -0.31
CA ILE A 90 18.65 2.23 -0.28
C ILE A 90 19.67 2.20 -1.41
N VAL A 91 20.39 1.08 -1.58
CA VAL A 91 21.41 0.93 -2.62
C VAL A 91 20.78 1.04 -4.00
N PHE A 92 19.73 0.27 -4.26
CA PHE A 92 19.06 0.24 -5.56
C PHE A 92 18.43 1.60 -5.91
N PHE A 93 17.74 2.24 -4.97
CA PHE A 93 17.09 3.53 -5.21
C PHE A 93 18.11 4.66 -5.38
N THR A 94 19.16 4.69 -4.56
CA THR A 94 20.20 5.73 -4.64
C THR A 94 21.00 5.61 -5.93
N ILE A 95 21.48 4.40 -6.26
CA ILE A 95 22.24 4.17 -7.50
C ILE A 95 21.32 4.36 -8.71
N GLY A 96 20.15 3.73 -8.71
CA GLY A 96 19.20 3.81 -9.82
C GLY A 96 18.77 5.25 -10.11
N LYS A 97 18.44 6.02 -9.07
CA LYS A 97 18.12 7.45 -9.22
C LYS A 97 19.33 8.24 -9.71
N THR A 98 20.51 8.06 -9.13
CA THR A 98 21.73 8.77 -9.56
C THR A 98 22.05 8.50 -11.04
N VAL A 99 22.02 7.23 -11.45
CA VAL A 99 22.23 6.84 -12.86
C VAL A 99 21.17 7.44 -13.75
N TYR A 100 19.90 7.38 -13.37
CA TYR A 100 18.82 8.00 -14.14
C TYR A 100 19.02 9.51 -14.32
N LEU A 101 19.34 10.23 -13.25
CA LEU A 101 19.58 11.68 -13.29
C LEU A 101 20.80 12.02 -14.17
N TYR A 102 21.87 11.22 -14.07
CA TYR A 102 23.07 11.37 -14.92
C TYR A 102 22.74 11.18 -16.40
N LEU A 103 21.96 10.15 -16.74
CA LEU A 103 21.54 9.89 -18.13
C LEU A 103 20.63 10.97 -18.68
N MET A 104 19.84 11.63 -17.83
CA MET A 104 18.98 12.75 -18.21
C MET A 104 19.71 14.11 -18.29
N GLY A 105 21.04 14.12 -18.13
CA GLY A 105 21.86 15.33 -18.27
C GLY A 105 21.63 16.37 -17.17
N TRP A 106 21.05 15.97 -16.04
CA TRP A 106 20.72 16.89 -14.96
C TRP A 106 21.93 17.14 -14.05
N PRO A 107 22.22 18.39 -13.63
CA PRO A 107 23.09 18.63 -12.49
C PRO A 107 22.47 17.97 -11.23
N PRO A 108 23.28 17.52 -10.26
CA PRO A 108 22.76 16.86 -9.08
C PRO A 108 21.69 17.74 -8.43
N ALA A 109 20.47 17.23 -8.35
CA ALA A 109 19.34 17.90 -7.71
C ALA A 109 19.60 18.01 -6.19
N LEU A 110 20.47 18.95 -5.83
CA LEU A 110 20.72 19.43 -4.48
C LEU A 110 20.15 20.84 -4.26
N ASP A 111 19.39 21.37 -5.23
CA ASP A 111 18.48 22.50 -5.03
C ASP A 111 17.22 22.03 -4.29
N TYR A 112 17.42 21.46 -3.10
CA TYR A 112 16.34 21.23 -2.17
C TYR A 112 16.02 22.56 -1.49
N ASN A 113 14.99 23.26 -1.96
CA ASN A 113 14.42 24.41 -1.28
C ASN A 113 13.48 23.89 -0.17
N PRO A 114 13.83 24.03 1.13
CA PRO A 114 13.04 23.51 2.23
C PRO A 114 11.83 24.41 2.48
N GLU A 115 10.78 24.32 1.67
CA GLU A 115 9.53 24.98 2.02
C GLU A 115 8.69 24.12 2.99
N THR A 116 8.46 24.72 4.17
CA THR A 116 7.48 24.44 5.25
C THR A 116 7.50 23.08 5.96
N THR A 117 8.01 22.01 5.36
CA THR A 117 8.11 20.68 6.00
C THR A 117 9.58 20.30 6.13
N SER A 118 10.03 19.90 7.33
CA SER A 118 11.45 19.55 7.49
C SER A 118 11.77 18.28 6.70
N LEU A 119 12.93 18.24 6.03
CA LEU A 119 13.42 17.05 5.32
C LEU A 119 13.30 15.78 6.18
N TRP A 120 13.54 15.91 7.48
CA TRP A 120 13.41 14.85 8.46
C TRP A 120 11.99 14.30 8.58
N GLN A 121 10.97 15.17 8.63
CA GLN A 121 9.56 14.73 8.64
C GLN A 121 9.25 13.90 7.40
N LEU A 122 9.71 14.36 6.23
CA LEU A 122 9.49 13.66 4.96
C LEU A 122 10.19 12.30 4.92
N ILE A 123 11.46 12.24 5.37
CA ILE A 123 12.22 10.98 5.41
C ILE A 123 11.57 10.00 6.37
N VAL A 124 11.28 10.44 7.60
CA VAL A 124 10.66 9.57 8.62
C VAL A 124 9.33 9.04 8.11
N PHE A 125 8.46 9.90 7.57
CA PHE A 125 7.19 9.49 7.01
C PHE A 125 7.38 8.47 5.89
N ARG A 126 8.13 8.80 4.83
CA ARG A 126 8.29 7.94 3.64
C ARG A 126 8.93 6.59 3.96
N MET A 127 9.80 6.52 4.97
CA MET A 127 10.48 5.29 5.36
C MET A 127 9.68 4.43 6.33
N THR A 128 8.60 4.93 6.92
CA THR A 128 7.86 4.21 7.97
C THR A 128 6.38 4.09 7.66
N MET A 129 5.66 5.20 7.54
CA MET A 129 4.20 5.24 7.57
C MET A 129 3.52 4.50 6.42
N PRO A 130 3.94 4.66 5.14
CA PRO A 130 3.41 3.85 4.05
C PRO A 130 3.63 2.36 4.31
N GLY A 131 4.86 1.98 4.68
CA GLY A 131 5.21 0.59 4.97
C GLY A 131 4.38 -0.01 6.10
N LEU A 132 4.23 0.68 7.23
CA LEU A 132 3.44 0.18 8.36
C LEU A 132 1.95 0.06 8.02
N SER A 133 1.38 1.10 7.42
CA SER A 133 -0.05 1.13 7.09
C SER A 133 -0.41 0.11 6.02
N GLU A 134 0.36 0.04 4.94
CA GLU A 134 0.12 -0.85 3.82
C GLU A 134 0.45 -2.30 4.15
N GLU A 135 1.49 -2.59 4.95
CA GLU A 135 1.79 -3.96 5.38
C GLU A 135 0.65 -4.53 6.24
N ILE A 136 0.07 -3.72 7.14
CA ILE A 136 -1.09 -4.12 7.93
C ILE A 136 -2.32 -4.34 7.04
N LEU A 137 -2.60 -3.44 6.10
CA LEU A 137 -3.75 -3.58 5.21
C LEU A 137 -3.59 -4.79 4.26
N PHE A 138 -2.47 -4.89 3.57
CA PHE A 138 -2.31 -5.86 2.50
C PHE A 138 -1.81 -7.22 3.01
N ARG A 139 -0.81 -7.28 3.89
CA ARG A 139 -0.29 -8.58 4.36
C ARG A 139 -1.03 -9.16 5.54
N ALA A 140 -1.40 -8.36 6.53
CA ALA A 140 -2.20 -8.90 7.63
C ALA A 140 -3.63 -9.16 7.13
N LEU A 141 -4.34 -8.10 6.71
CA LEU A 141 -5.76 -8.21 6.41
C LEU A 141 -6.07 -8.88 5.06
N VAL A 142 -5.66 -8.29 3.93
CA VAL A 142 -6.04 -8.78 2.57
C VAL A 142 -5.53 -10.21 2.34
N MET A 143 -4.25 -10.48 2.57
CA MET A 143 -3.71 -11.84 2.47
C MET A 143 -4.34 -12.77 3.51
N GLY A 144 -4.59 -12.32 4.73
CA GLY A 144 -5.24 -13.11 5.78
C GLY A 144 -6.67 -13.55 5.44
N ILE A 145 -7.45 -12.72 4.72
CA ILE A 145 -8.75 -13.08 4.15
C ILE A 145 -8.58 -14.16 3.07
N LEU A 146 -7.61 -13.96 2.16
CA LEU A 146 -7.37 -14.86 1.04
C LEU A 146 -6.88 -16.24 1.48
N LEU A 147 -6.09 -16.32 2.55
CA LEU A 147 -5.56 -17.57 3.11
C LEU A 147 -6.66 -18.59 3.44
N LYS A 148 -7.87 -18.14 3.80
CA LYS A 148 -8.99 -19.05 4.12
C LYS A 148 -9.50 -19.83 2.90
N ALA A 149 -9.34 -19.28 1.70
CA ALA A 149 -9.93 -19.86 0.48
C ALA A 149 -8.91 -20.25 -0.60
N TRP A 150 -7.73 -19.62 -0.60
CA TRP A 150 -6.71 -19.78 -1.64
C TRP A 150 -5.49 -20.53 -1.12
N ASN A 151 -5.70 -21.80 -0.76
CA ASN A 151 -4.64 -22.71 -0.35
C ASN A 151 -3.83 -23.19 -1.55
N GLY A 152 -2.51 -23.26 -1.40
CA GLY A 152 -1.61 -23.83 -2.40
C GLY A 152 -0.40 -22.95 -2.66
N PHE A 153 0.52 -23.50 -3.45
CA PHE A 153 1.83 -22.89 -3.69
C PHE A 153 2.18 -22.93 -5.16
N PHE A 154 2.78 -21.83 -5.60
CA PHE A 154 3.46 -21.70 -6.88
C PHE A 154 4.97 -21.82 -6.64
N TYR A 155 5.66 -22.53 -7.53
CA TYR A 155 7.10 -22.79 -7.39
C TYR A 155 7.85 -22.12 -8.53
N ILE A 156 8.86 -21.31 -8.18
CA ILE A 156 9.80 -20.72 -9.13
C ILE A 156 11.19 -21.23 -8.74
N GLY A 157 11.66 -22.27 -9.42
CA GLY A 157 12.88 -22.99 -9.03
C GLY A 157 12.78 -23.52 -7.60
N LYS A 158 13.65 -23.04 -6.71
CA LYS A 158 13.66 -23.40 -5.28
C LYS A 158 12.77 -22.52 -4.41
N VAL A 159 12.17 -21.46 -4.97
CA VAL A 159 11.33 -20.52 -4.22
C VAL A 159 9.88 -21.00 -4.24
N ARG A 160 9.29 -21.11 -3.05
CA ARG A 160 7.90 -21.51 -2.83
C ARG A 160 7.07 -20.28 -2.43
N ILE A 161 6.06 -19.93 -3.22
CA ILE A 161 5.23 -18.74 -3.04
C ILE A 161 3.77 -19.15 -2.85
N HIS A 162 3.10 -18.66 -1.81
CA HIS A 162 1.69 -18.99 -1.55
C HIS A 162 0.75 -18.22 -2.48
N TYR A 163 -0.33 -18.85 -2.96
CA TYR A 163 -1.29 -18.18 -3.86
C TYR A 163 -1.92 -16.93 -3.26
N ALA A 164 -2.30 -16.98 -1.97
CA ALA A 164 -2.80 -15.80 -1.26
C ALA A 164 -1.81 -14.61 -1.28
N GLY A 165 -0.50 -14.89 -1.23
CA GLY A 165 0.53 -13.86 -1.31
C GLY A 165 0.63 -13.23 -2.71
N ILE A 166 0.56 -14.06 -3.76
CA ILE A 166 0.53 -13.58 -5.16
C ILE A 166 -0.70 -12.70 -5.39
N LEU A 167 -1.88 -13.17 -4.99
CA LEU A 167 -3.13 -12.42 -5.14
C LEU A 167 -3.10 -11.10 -4.34
N SER A 168 -2.61 -11.12 -3.11
CA SER A 168 -2.46 -9.91 -2.31
C SER A 168 -1.51 -8.89 -2.97
N ALA A 169 -0.40 -9.34 -3.56
CA ALA A 169 0.53 -8.47 -4.29
C ALA A 169 -0.12 -7.88 -5.54
N LEU A 170 -0.91 -8.66 -6.28
CA LEU A 170 -1.65 -8.15 -7.44
C LEU A 170 -2.70 -7.11 -7.03
N ILE A 171 -3.45 -7.35 -5.94
CA ILE A 171 -4.42 -6.38 -5.39
C ILE A 171 -3.70 -5.10 -4.96
N PHE A 172 -2.55 -5.21 -4.28
CA PHE A 172 -1.72 -4.07 -3.90
C PHE A 172 -1.30 -3.23 -5.11
N VAL A 173 -0.77 -3.86 -6.16
CA VAL A 173 -0.37 -3.14 -7.39
C VAL A 173 -1.59 -2.49 -8.04
N MET A 174 -2.71 -3.21 -8.18
CA MET A 174 -3.93 -2.65 -8.76
C MET A 174 -4.51 -1.47 -7.97
N ALA A 175 -4.33 -1.45 -6.64
CA ALA A 175 -4.77 -0.32 -5.81
C ALA A 175 -3.98 0.98 -6.09
N HIS A 176 -2.76 0.87 -6.63
CA HIS A 176 -1.90 2.01 -6.98
C HIS A 176 -2.03 2.44 -8.45
N VAL A 177 -2.74 1.66 -9.27
CA VAL A 177 -2.98 2.00 -10.68
C VAL A 177 -4.27 2.82 -10.77
N GLY A 178 -4.13 4.08 -11.17
CA GLY A 178 -5.26 4.91 -11.55
C GLY A 178 -5.88 4.42 -12.87
N PHE A 179 -6.96 3.64 -12.78
CA PHE A 179 -7.71 3.23 -13.98
C PHE A 179 -8.58 4.39 -14.46
N LYS A 180 -8.16 5.03 -15.56
CA LYS A 180 -9.03 5.92 -16.32
C LYS A 180 -9.75 5.10 -17.39
N ILE A 181 -10.97 4.65 -17.08
CA ILE A 181 -11.79 3.83 -17.99
C ILE A 181 -12.49 4.72 -19.05
N PHE A 182 -12.34 6.05 -18.97
CA PHE A 182 -13.00 7.03 -19.85
C PHE A 182 -12.01 7.85 -20.71
N PRO A 183 -12.41 8.24 -21.95
CA PRO A 183 -13.79 8.23 -22.40
C PRO A 183 -14.14 7.04 -23.30
N PHE A 184 -15.07 6.19 -22.87
CA PHE A 184 -15.98 5.58 -23.83
C PHE A 184 -17.05 6.62 -24.15
N GLU A 185 -16.73 7.52 -25.08
CA GLU A 185 -17.70 8.44 -25.67
C GLU A 185 -18.19 7.84 -26.99
N ILE A 186 -19.48 7.50 -27.06
CA ILE A 186 -20.12 7.17 -28.33
C ILE A 186 -20.42 8.51 -29.01
N MET A 187 -19.56 8.94 -29.94
CA MET A 187 -19.71 10.24 -30.59
C MET A 187 -20.88 10.30 -31.60
N TYR A 188 -21.36 9.15 -32.11
CA TYR A 188 -22.51 9.09 -33.01
C TYR A 188 -23.30 7.79 -32.85
N TYR A 189 -24.62 7.93 -32.70
CA TYR A 189 -25.61 6.88 -32.90
C TYR A 189 -26.60 7.40 -33.95
N ASN A 190 -26.28 7.20 -35.24
CA ASN A 190 -27.20 7.58 -36.31
C ASN A 190 -28.11 6.38 -36.61
N ILE A 191 -29.30 6.37 -36.00
CA ILE A 191 -30.43 5.58 -36.48
C ILE A 191 -31.53 6.56 -36.90
N GLY A 192 -31.60 6.84 -38.19
CA GLY A 192 -32.78 7.38 -38.85
C GLY A 192 -32.71 8.85 -39.26
N GLN A 193 -32.20 9.09 -40.47
CA GLN A 193 -32.88 9.89 -41.51
C GLN A 193 -32.72 9.19 -42.85
#